data_AF-A0A0T6A1N6-F1
#
_entry.id   AF-A0A0T6A1N6-F1
#
_cell.length_a   1.000
_cell.length_b   1.000
_cell.length_c   1.000
_cell.angle_alpha   90.00
_cell.angle_beta   90.00
_cell.angle_gamma   90.00
#
_symmetry.space_group_name_H-M   'P 1'
#
loop_
_entity.id
_entity.type
_entity.pdbx_description
1 polymer ?
#
loop_
_entity_poly.entity_id
_entity_poly.type
_entity_poly.pdbx_seq_one_letter_code
_entity_poly.pdbx_strand_id
1 'polypeptide(L)'
;MIDRETIEKRYGELGTRDFQLSINGRSYDLYEILRILGQGFEDIRPIDVCSATENLYAIRYCDLEDRHIVTIEFDQEFRLVTEHRTHLAEWMGEDEYQAFGWGAWCPWTI
;
A
#
# COMPACT_ATOMS: atom_id res chain seq x y z
N MET A 1 12.86 8.98 -4.28
CA MET A 1 12.16 7.91 -3.52
C MET A 1 12.01 8.39 -2.10
N ILE A 2 10.87 8.10 -1.49
CA ILE A 2 10.59 8.45 -0.08
C ILE A 2 10.98 7.26 0.78
N ASP A 3 11.68 7.51 1.88
CA ASP A 3 12.14 6.45 2.78
C ASP A 3 11.01 6.00 3.72
N ARG A 4 11.22 4.81 4.33
CA ARG A 4 10.29 4.20 5.26
C ARG A 4 9.94 5.10 6.45
N GLU A 5 10.92 5.76 7.06
CA GLU A 5 10.70 6.60 8.25
C GLU A 5 9.77 7.78 7.91
N THR A 6 9.95 8.39 6.73
CA THR A 6 9.07 9.46 6.26
C THR A 6 7.63 8.98 6.03
N ILE A 7 7.44 7.79 5.43
CA ILE A 7 6.10 7.18 5.23
C ILE A 7 5.47 6.83 6.58
N GLU A 8 6.19 6.14 7.46
CA GLU A 8 5.65 5.70 8.75
C GLU A 8 5.38 6.86 9.70
N LYS A 9 6.14 7.96 9.61
CA LYS A 9 5.84 9.19 10.36
C LYS A 9 4.52 9.83 9.92
N ARG A 10 4.16 9.72 8.64
CA ARG A 10 2.96 10.33 8.08
C ARG A 10 1.72 9.45 8.23
N TYR A 11 1.86 8.15 7.98
CA TYR A 11 0.74 7.21 7.91
C TYR A 11 0.74 6.17 9.04
N GLY A 12 1.77 6.16 9.89
CA GLY A 12 1.99 5.12 10.91
C GLY A 12 2.70 3.88 10.38
N GLU A 13 3.02 2.98 11.30
CA GLU A 13 3.67 1.70 10.98
C GLU A 13 2.83 0.89 9.98
N LEU A 14 3.51 0.25 9.04
CA LEU A 14 2.87 -0.55 8.00
C LEU A 14 2.15 -1.77 8.58
N GLY A 15 0.89 -2.02 8.16
CA GLY A 15 0.08 -3.15 8.60
C GLY A 15 -0.64 -2.95 9.93
N THR A 16 -0.54 -1.77 10.55
CA THR A 16 -1.12 -1.48 11.87
C THR A 16 -2.42 -0.67 11.82
N ARG A 17 -2.85 -0.28 10.61
CA ARG A 17 -4.02 0.56 10.39
C ARG A 17 -5.29 -0.25 10.15
N ASP A 18 -6.36 0.45 9.80
CA ASP A 18 -7.65 -0.15 9.53
C ASP A 18 -7.61 -0.99 8.24
N PHE A 19 -8.51 -1.96 8.15
CA PHE A 19 -8.68 -2.81 6.97
C PHE A 19 -9.97 -2.47 6.20
N GLN A 20 -10.69 -1.44 6.65
CA GLN A 20 -11.90 -0.92 6.03
C GLN A 20 -11.92 0.60 6.19
N LEU A 21 -12.47 1.29 5.20
CA LEU A 21 -12.61 2.74 5.23
C LEU A 21 -14.07 3.14 4.98
N SER A 22 -14.59 4.03 5.81
CA SER A 22 -15.92 4.62 5.63
C SER A 22 -15.81 6.01 5.04
N ILE A 23 -16.33 6.19 3.82
CA ILE A 23 -16.39 7.47 3.10
C ILE A 23 -17.86 7.75 2.76
N ASN A 24 -18.34 8.94 3.12
CA ASN A 24 -19.73 9.38 2.86
C ASN A 24 -20.79 8.39 3.34
N GLY A 25 -20.55 7.71 4.46
CA GLY A 25 -21.48 6.75 5.06
C GLY A 25 -21.50 5.36 4.41
N ARG A 26 -20.65 5.11 3.40
CA ARG A 26 -20.41 3.77 2.84
C ARG A 26 -19.06 3.25 3.29
N SER A 27 -19.03 2.00 3.75
CA SER A 27 -17.80 1.27 4.07
C SER A 27 -17.29 0.54 2.82
N TYR A 28 -15.98 0.56 2.65
CA TYR A 28 -15.26 -0.09 1.56
C TYR A 28 -14.14 -0.94 2.15
N ASP A 29 -13.97 -2.15 1.62
CA ASP A 29 -12.77 -2.94 1.89
C ASP A 29 -11.58 -2.49 1.02
N LEU A 30 -10.37 -2.94 1.36
CA LEU A 30 -9.15 -2.51 0.68
C LEU A 30 -9.15 -2.86 -0.82
N TYR A 31 -9.67 -4.02 -1.22
CA TYR A 31 -9.74 -4.41 -2.63
C TYR A 31 -10.78 -3.59 -3.39
N GLU A 32 -11.92 -3.26 -2.77
CA GLU A 32 -12.88 -2.32 -3.37
C GLU A 32 -12.24 -0.96 -3.63
N ILE A 33 -11.53 -0.40 -2.65
CA ILE A 33 -10.85 0.89 -2.79
C ILE A 33 -9.84 0.84 -3.94
N LEU A 34 -8.98 -0.19 -3.96
CA LEU A 34 -7.98 -0.37 -5.03
C LEU A 34 -8.63 -0.48 -6.43
N ARG A 35 -9.74 -1.22 -6.55
CA ARG A 35 -10.48 -1.33 -7.83
C ARG A 35 -11.05 0.02 -8.27
N ILE A 36 -11.60 0.81 -7.36
CA ILE A 36 -12.13 2.15 -7.66
C ILE A 36 -11.00 3.07 -8.13
N LEU A 37 -9.82 2.98 -7.51
CA LEU A 37 -8.61 3.72 -7.89
C LEU A 37 -7.93 3.18 -9.16
N GLY A 38 -8.48 2.12 -9.79
CA GLY A 38 -7.92 1.51 -10.99
C GLY A 38 -6.71 0.59 -10.76
N GLN A 39 -6.41 0.23 -9.51
CA GLN A 39 -5.28 -0.62 -9.09
C GLN A 39 -5.73 -2.06 -8.82
N GLY A 40 -6.38 -2.69 -9.80
CA GLY A 40 -7.03 -4.00 -9.66
C GLY A 40 -6.23 -5.19 -10.19
N PHE A 41 -4.90 -5.18 -10.11
CA PHE A 41 -4.04 -6.23 -10.68
C PHE A 41 -3.98 -7.48 -9.78
N GLU A 42 -3.75 -8.67 -10.37
CA GLU A 42 -3.74 -9.96 -9.65
C GLU A 42 -2.61 -10.08 -8.61
N ASP A 43 -1.50 -9.36 -8.84
CA ASP A 43 -0.30 -9.41 -8.00
C ASP A 43 -0.26 -8.33 -6.90
N ILE A 44 -1.33 -7.55 -6.76
CA ILE A 44 -1.46 -6.58 -5.67
C ILE A 44 -1.93 -7.27 -4.40
N ARG A 45 -1.28 -6.96 -3.28
CA ARG A 45 -1.67 -7.37 -1.93
C ARG A 45 -1.96 -6.13 -1.09
N PRO A 46 -3.23 -5.76 -0.85
CA PRO A 46 -3.55 -4.67 0.06
C PRO A 46 -3.03 -4.97 1.46
N ILE A 47 -2.54 -3.93 2.13
CA ILE A 47 -1.96 -4.02 3.47
C ILE A 47 -2.91 -3.36 4.47
N ASP A 48 -3.17 -2.07 4.32
CA ASP A 48 -4.08 -1.32 5.19
C ASP A 48 -4.52 0.01 4.56
N VAL A 49 -5.42 0.71 5.27
CA VAL A 49 -5.90 2.04 4.90
C VAL A 49 -5.98 2.94 6.14
N CYS A 50 -5.73 4.24 5.96
CA CYS A 50 -5.88 5.22 7.03
C CYS A 50 -6.34 6.58 6.51
N SER A 51 -6.96 7.37 7.39
CA SER A 51 -7.20 8.80 7.15
C SER A 51 -5.91 9.59 7.40
N ALA A 52 -5.37 10.23 6.36
CA ALA A 52 -4.18 11.08 6.46
C ALA A 52 -4.52 12.46 7.06
N THR A 53 -5.66 13.04 6.65
CA THR A 53 -6.24 14.27 7.21
C THR A 53 -7.77 14.23 7.11
N GLU A 54 -8.45 15.32 7.49
CA GLU A 54 -9.86 15.51 7.15
C GLU A 54 -9.99 15.49 5.61
N ASN A 55 -10.75 14.52 5.08
CA ASN A 55 -11.04 14.30 3.65
C ASN A 55 -9.88 13.81 2.77
N LEU A 56 -8.74 13.42 3.36
CA LEU A 56 -7.64 12.77 2.65
C LEU A 56 -7.37 11.41 3.26
N TYR A 57 -7.31 10.39 2.41
CA TYR A 57 -7.10 9.00 2.81
C TYR A 57 -5.86 8.46 2.14
N ALA A 58 -5.23 7.47 2.76
CA ALA A 58 -4.10 6.75 2.21
C ALA A 58 -4.37 5.25 2.27
N ILE A 59 -4.22 4.58 1.13
CA ILE A 59 -4.22 3.11 1.06
C ILE A 59 -2.82 2.62 0.74
N ARG A 60 -2.40 1.54 1.42
CA ARG A 60 -1.10 0.92 1.24
C ARG A 60 -1.25 -0.51 0.75
N TYR A 61 -0.44 -0.87 -0.24
CA TYR A 61 -0.42 -2.22 -0.80
C TYR A 61 0.99 -2.61 -1.23
N CYS A 62 1.23 -3.91 -1.30
CA CYS A 62 2.42 -4.47 -1.91
C CYS A 62 2.11 -4.80 -3.37
N ASP A 63 2.92 -4.26 -4.27
CA ASP A 63 3.00 -4.68 -5.66
C ASP A 63 4.08 -5.76 -5.76
N LEU A 64 3.67 -7.02 -5.98
CA LEU A 64 4.59 -8.14 -6.03
C LEU A 64 5.30 -8.28 -7.38
N GLU A 65 4.74 -7.71 -8.45
CA GLU A 65 5.36 -7.72 -9.78
C GLU A 65 6.59 -6.82 -9.78
N ASP A 66 6.39 -5.55 -9.40
CA ASP A 66 7.46 -4.56 -9.31
C ASP A 66 8.22 -4.60 -7.98
N ARG A 67 7.74 -5.37 -7.00
CA ARG A 67 8.32 -5.50 -5.64
C ARG A 67 8.41 -4.17 -4.90
N HIS A 68 7.33 -3.41 -4.90
CA HIS A 68 7.24 -2.13 -4.20
C HIS A 68 6.16 -2.15 -3.13
N ILE A 69 6.42 -1.45 -2.02
CA ILE A 69 5.34 -0.93 -1.18
C ILE A 69 4.85 0.35 -1.83
N VAL A 70 3.56 0.40 -2.12
CA VAL A 70 2.89 1.55 -2.73
C VAL A 70 1.95 2.18 -1.72
N THR A 71 2.00 3.49 -1.58
CA THR A 71 1.04 4.30 -0.82
C THR A 71 0.36 5.27 -1.78
N ILE A 72 -0.96 5.17 -1.90
CA ILE A 72 -1.76 6.10 -2.69
C ILE A 72 -2.56 6.98 -1.74
N GLU A 73 -2.37 8.30 -1.86
CA GLU A 73 -3.25 9.29 -1.26
C GLU A 73 -4.40 9.62 -2.22
N PHE A 74 -5.62 9.67 -1.70
CA PHE A 74 -6.83 9.98 -2.46
C PHE A 74 -7.85 10.76 -1.64
N ASP A 75 -8.69 11.54 -2.33
CA ASP A 75 -9.77 12.32 -1.71
C ASP A 75 -11.08 11.52 -1.55
N GLN A 76 -12.12 12.17 -1.00
CA GLN A 76 -13.44 11.57 -0.81
C GLN A 76 -14.16 11.15 -2.10
N GLU A 77 -13.72 11.67 -3.24
CA GLU A 77 -14.23 11.32 -4.56
C GLU A 77 -13.37 10.24 -5.24
N PHE A 78 -12.44 9.62 -4.49
CA PHE A 78 -11.46 8.65 -4.99
C PHE A 78 -10.55 9.21 -6.09
N ARG A 79 -10.29 10.52 -6.09
CA ARG A 79 -9.29 11.11 -6.98
C ARG A 79 -7.92 10.96 -6.36
N LEU A 80 -6.99 10.42 -7.15
CA LEU A 80 -5.59 10.28 -6.74
C LEU A 80 -4.97 11.68 -6.54
N VAL A 81 -4.36 11.88 -5.37
CA VAL A 81 -3.66 13.11 -4.99
C VAL A 81 -2.16 12.91 -5.12
N THR A 82 -1.63 11.83 -4.53
CA THR A 82 -0.21 11.51 -4.53
C THR A 82 -0.02 10.00 -4.58
N GLU A 83 1.07 9.55 -5.21
CA GLU A 83 1.53 8.17 -5.13
C GLU A 83 2.98 8.16 -4.62
N HIS A 84 3.26 7.24 -3.71
CA HIS A 84 4.60 6.93 -3.26
C HIS A 84 4.91 5.46 -3.51
N ARG A 85 6.07 5.19 -4.08
CA ARG A 85 6.60 3.84 -4.28
C ARG A 85 7.96 3.74 -3.61
N THR A 86 8.14 2.68 -2.83
CA THR A 86 9.41 2.35 -2.16
C THR A 86 9.69 0.88 -2.42
N HIS A 87 10.89 0.56 -2.91
CA HIS A 87 11.24 -0.82 -3.22
C HIS A 87 11.26 -1.65 -1.93
N LEU A 88 10.80 -2.89 -1.98
CA LEU A 88 10.71 -3.78 -0.81
C LEU A 88 12.06 -3.98 -0.12
N ALA A 89 13.16 -3.99 -0.87
CA ALA A 89 14.51 -4.08 -0.28
C ALA A 89 14.88 -2.83 0.52
N GLU A 90 14.45 -1.64 0.08
CA GLU A 90 14.66 -0.41 0.85
C GLU A 90 13.73 -0.36 2.07
N TRP A 91 12.53 -0.94 1.96
CA TRP A 91 11.57 -0.98 3.06
C TRP A 91 11.99 -1.92 4.20
N MET A 92 12.44 -3.13 3.85
CA MET A 92 12.83 -4.16 4.81
C MET A 92 14.31 -4.10 5.19
N GLY A 93 15.15 -3.42 4.40
CA GLY A 93 16.60 -3.59 4.46
C GLY A 93 17.07 -4.79 3.64
N GLU A 94 18.28 -4.69 3.10
CA GLU A 94 18.81 -5.68 2.14
C GLU A 94 18.93 -7.08 2.74
N ASP A 95 19.39 -7.21 3.99
CA ASP A 95 19.56 -8.51 4.66
C ASP A 95 18.22 -9.23 4.88
N GLU A 96 17.20 -8.52 5.39
CA GLU A 96 15.87 -9.10 5.59
C GLU A 96 15.20 -9.44 4.26
N TYR A 97 15.40 -8.60 3.24
CA TYR A 97 14.91 -8.84 1.89
C TYR A 97 15.49 -10.12 1.29
N GLN A 98 16.80 -10.37 1.42
CA GLN A 98 17.40 -11.61 0.92
C GLN A 98 16.92 -12.85 1.70
N ALA A 99 16.66 -12.70 3.01
CA ALA A 99 16.19 -13.78 3.87
C ALA A 99 14.70 -14.14 3.68
N PHE A 100 13.87 -13.22 3.19
CA PHE A 100 12.40 -13.34 3.11
C PHE A 100 11.89 -14.48 2.20
N GLY A 101 12.75 -15.08 1.36
CA GLY A 101 12.39 -16.27 0.60
C GLY A 101 11.38 -16.02 -0.52
N TRP A 102 11.64 -15.02 -1.37
CA TRP A 102 10.79 -14.58 -2.51
C TRP A 102 10.25 -15.68 -3.43
N GLY A 103 10.90 -16.85 -3.49
CA GLY A 103 10.46 -17.97 -4.33
C GLY A 103 9.05 -18.49 -4.01
N ALA A 104 8.53 -18.27 -2.80
CA ALA A 104 7.15 -18.63 -2.46
C ALA A 104 6.09 -17.64 -2.97
N TRP A 105 6.51 -16.42 -3.36
CA TRP A 105 5.63 -15.31 -3.76
C TRP A 105 5.87 -14.82 -5.19
N CYS A 106 6.93 -15.30 -5.87
CA CYS A 106 7.20 -15.05 -7.27
C CYS A 106 6.97 -16.34 -8.08
N PRO A 107 5.98 -16.43 -8.98
CA PRO A 107 5.69 -17.63 -9.76
C PRO A 107 6.76 -18.01 -10.80
N TRP A 108 7.81 -17.20 -10.97
CA TRP A 108 8.87 -17.37 -11.98
C TRP A 108 10.21 -17.87 -11.44
N THR A 109 10.29 -18.24 -10.15
CA THR A 109 11.51 -18.84 -9.58
C THR A 109 11.25 -20.31 -9.22
N ILE A 110 11.17 -21.15 -10.25
CA ILE A 110 11.40 -22.61 -10.17
C ILE A 110 12.24 -23.03 -11.37
#